data_AF-A0AAP2KV69-F1
#
_entry.id   AF-A0AAP2KV69-F1
#
_cell.length_a   1.000
_cell.length_b   1.000
_cell.length_c   1.000
_cell.angle_alpha   90.00
_cell.angle_beta   90.00
_cell.angle_gamma   90.00
#
_symmetry.space_group_name_H-M   'P 1'
#
loop_
_entity.id
_entity.type
_entity.pdbx_description
1 polymer ?
#
loop_
_entity_poly.entity_id
_entity_poly.type
_entity_poly.pdbx_seq_one_letter_code
_entity_poly.pdbx_strand_id
1 'polypeptide(L)'
;MAKQRNGGIGLGWLLAGAIVLEIAAVLLLVPSHQVKSYNAAERAAVVADLGREAEAHVVETANTWYKATLIDTGFVEALDSFLFDTGSPDSVIQHGSTSYVRDRVGTFWYALYALYYRLALICLWVPYLLPIAIPMFVDAIQERRVRQWRFSYVSPLTRVLATRTKLAVGTLLLGAILLPFHVSALAYPILFAVLMVANWVWVANLQKRI
;
A
#
# COMPACT_ATOMS: atom_id res chain seq x y z
N MET A 1 -13.19 -28.89 24.13
CA MET A 1 -13.35 -28.07 22.91
C MET A 1 -12.96 -26.64 23.22
N ALA A 2 -11.72 -26.24 22.92
CA ALA A 2 -11.27 -24.85 23.10
C ALA A 2 -11.67 -24.04 21.86
N LYS A 3 -12.59 -23.10 22.04
CA LYS A 3 -13.02 -22.12 21.03
C LYS A 3 -11.80 -21.30 20.61
N GLN A 4 -11.17 -21.65 19.49
CA GLN A 4 -10.15 -20.83 18.85
C GLN A 4 -10.76 -19.47 18.54
N ARG A 5 -10.43 -18.48 19.36
CA ARG A 5 -10.91 -17.11 19.22
C ARG A 5 -10.36 -16.54 17.91
N ASN A 6 -11.27 -16.12 17.02
CA ASN A 6 -11.03 -15.41 15.74
C ASN A 6 -10.32 -14.05 15.88
N GLY A 7 -9.37 -13.90 16.80
CA GLY A 7 -8.70 -12.64 17.10
C GLY A 7 -7.86 -12.09 15.94
N GLY A 8 -7.36 -12.96 15.06
CA GLY A 8 -6.58 -12.53 13.89
C GLY A 8 -7.45 -11.90 12.78
N ILE A 9 -8.68 -12.41 12.59
CA ILE A 9 -9.63 -11.84 11.64
C ILE A 9 -10.18 -10.52 12.18
N GLY A 10 -10.46 -10.46 13.49
CA GLY A 10 -10.89 -9.21 14.15
C GLY A 10 -9.85 -8.10 14.05
N LEU A 11 -8.57 -8.38 14.27
CA LEU A 11 -7.51 -7.37 14.18
C LEU A 11 -7.34 -6.83 12.75
N GLY A 12 -7.39 -7.70 11.73
CA GLY A 12 -7.30 -7.28 10.34
C GLY A 12 -8.43 -6.34 9.92
N TRP A 13 -9.67 -6.65 10.31
CA TRP A 13 -10.82 -5.78 10.06
C TRP A 13 -10.77 -4.47 10.82
N LEU A 14 -10.26 -4.46 12.06
CA LEU A 14 -10.07 -3.23 12.83
C LEU A 14 -9.03 -2.31 12.17
N LEU A 15 -7.91 -2.87 11.70
CA LEU A 15 -6.87 -2.10 11.01
C LEU A 15 -7.37 -1.59 9.64
N ALA A 16 -8.04 -2.44 8.86
CA ALA A 16 -8.65 -2.02 7.60
C ALA A 16 -9.70 -0.92 7.82
N GLY A 17 -10.56 -1.07 8.83
CA GLY A 17 -11.54 -0.06 9.21
C GLY A 17 -10.89 1.25 9.65
N ALA A 18 -9.80 1.18 10.42
CA ALA A 18 -9.03 2.37 10.83
C ALA A 18 -8.43 3.10 9.61
N ILE A 19 -7.84 2.36 8.66
CA ILE A 19 -7.30 2.94 7.42
C ILE A 19 -8.40 3.63 6.60
N VAL A 20 -9.56 2.99 6.44
CA VAL A 20 -10.68 3.58 5.70
C VAL A 20 -11.19 4.84 6.39
N LEU A 21 -11.32 4.81 7.72
CA LEU A 21 -11.74 5.95 8.50
C LEU A 21 -10.73 7.10 8.40
N GLU A 22 -9.44 6.80 8.39
CA GLU A 22 -8.38 7.79 8.21
C GLU A 22 -8.41 8.41 6.81
N ILE A 23 -8.58 7.62 5.75
CA ILE A 23 -8.76 8.13 4.38
C ILE A 23 -9.97 9.06 4.31
N ALA A 24 -11.10 8.66 4.92
CA ALA A 24 -12.30 9.49 4.96
C ALA A 24 -12.07 10.79 5.75
N ALA A 25 -11.36 10.73 6.88
CA ALA A 25 -11.00 11.89 7.67
C ALA A 25 -10.10 12.85 6.89
N VAL A 26 -9.11 12.34 6.16
CA VAL A 26 -8.24 13.16 5.30
C VAL A 26 -9.04 13.84 4.20
N LEU A 27 -9.87 13.09 3.47
CA LEU A 27 -10.66 13.64 2.38
C LEU A 27 -11.66 14.71 2.87
N LEU A 28 -12.30 14.49 4.03
CA LEU A 28 -13.34 15.38 4.53
C LEU A 28 -12.79 16.58 5.31
N LEU A 29 -11.69 16.42 6.06
CA LEU A 29 -11.23 17.43 7.01
C LEU A 29 -9.96 18.15 6.57
N VAL A 30 -9.08 17.50 5.79
CA VAL A 30 -7.76 18.07 5.46
C VAL A 30 -7.85 18.90 4.17
N PRO A 31 -7.52 20.19 4.18
CA PRO A 31 -7.53 21.02 2.98
C PRO A 31 -6.47 20.59 1.95
N SER A 32 -6.72 20.89 0.68
CA SER A 32 -5.86 20.47 -0.43
C SER A 32 -4.41 20.98 -0.32
N HIS A 33 -4.20 22.20 0.19
CA HIS A 33 -2.88 22.78 0.35
C HIS A 33 -2.00 22.02 1.36
N GLN A 34 -2.60 21.43 2.41
CA GLN A 34 -1.86 20.66 3.40
C GLN A 34 -1.40 19.34 2.78
N VAL A 35 -2.29 18.64 2.07
CA VAL A 35 -1.93 17.40 1.34
C VAL A 35 -0.81 17.66 0.34
N LYS A 36 -0.88 18.77 -0.40
CA LYS A 36 0.20 19.17 -1.32
C LYS A 36 1.53 19.38 -0.59
N SER A 37 1.51 20.03 0.58
CA SER A 37 2.72 20.25 1.38
C SER A 37 3.31 18.95 1.94
N TYR A 38 2.46 18.01 2.38
CA TYR A 38 2.89 16.69 2.84
C TYR A 38 3.51 15.88 1.70
N ASN A 39 2.89 15.89 0.52
CA ASN A 39 3.45 15.24 -0.67
C ASN A 39 4.81 15.83 -1.05
N ALA A 40 4.98 17.16 -0.93
CA ALA A 40 6.27 17.80 -1.19
C ALA A 40 7.34 17.40 -0.15
N ALA A 41 6.96 17.30 1.13
CA ALA A 41 7.86 16.83 2.19
C ALA A 41 8.25 15.35 2.01
N GLU A 42 7.31 14.49 1.58
CA GLU A 42 7.59 13.09 1.23
C GLU A 42 8.62 12.99 0.11
N ARG A 43 8.43 13.75 -0.97
CA ARG A 43 9.40 13.80 -2.08
C ARG A 43 10.77 14.29 -1.64
N ALA A 44 10.83 15.30 -0.78
CA ALA A 44 12.09 15.79 -0.22
C ALA A 44 12.81 14.73 0.63
N ALA A 45 12.06 13.95 1.40
CA ALA A 45 12.61 12.82 2.16
C ALA A 45 13.14 11.72 1.23
N VAL A 46 12.43 11.39 0.15
CA VAL A 46 12.91 10.41 -0.85
C VAL A 46 14.19 10.89 -1.53
N VAL A 47 14.30 12.19 -1.85
CA VAL A 47 15.54 12.77 -2.38
C VAL A 47 16.68 12.65 -1.37
N ALA A 48 16.41 12.82 -0.08
CA ALA A 48 17.43 12.66 0.97
C ALA A 48 17.88 11.19 1.12
N ASP A 49 16.94 10.24 1.02
CA ASP A 49 17.20 8.80 1.21
C ASP A 49 17.86 8.15 -0.03
N LEU A 50 17.38 8.47 -1.24
CA LEU A 50 17.72 7.77 -2.49
C LEU A 50 18.40 8.64 -3.55
N GLY A 51 18.44 9.97 -3.34
CA GLY A 51 18.97 10.92 -4.31
C GLY A 51 17.94 11.41 -5.34
N ARG A 52 18.33 12.45 -6.07
CA ARG A 52 17.45 13.15 -7.04
C ARG A 52 17.11 12.31 -8.27
N GLU A 53 18.05 11.49 -8.74
CA GLU A 53 17.82 10.68 -9.95
C GLU A 53 16.78 9.58 -9.71
N ALA A 54 16.88 8.90 -8.56
CA ALA A 54 15.90 7.90 -8.16
C ALA A 54 14.50 8.52 -7.99
N GLU A 55 14.41 9.69 -7.35
CA GLU A 55 13.14 10.40 -7.19
C GLU A 55 12.54 10.81 -8.54
N ALA A 56 13.35 11.32 -9.46
CA ALA A 56 12.89 11.71 -10.80
C ALA A 56 12.29 10.51 -11.55
N HIS A 57 12.93 9.33 -11.45
CA HIS A 57 12.41 8.11 -12.07
C HIS A 57 11.08 7.65 -11.46
N VAL A 58 10.94 7.75 -10.13
CA VAL A 58 9.68 7.43 -9.43
C VAL A 58 8.56 8.37 -9.87
N VAL A 59 8.84 9.68 -9.97
CA VAL A 59 7.88 10.69 -10.43
C VAL A 59 7.47 10.44 -11.89
N GLU A 60 8.42 10.15 -12.77
CA GLU A 60 8.15 9.85 -14.17
C GLU A 60 7.25 8.62 -14.32
N THR A 61 7.56 7.55 -13.59
CA THR A 61 6.76 6.31 -13.58
C THR A 61 5.34 6.60 -13.06
N ALA A 62 5.22 7.31 -11.95
CA ALA A 62 3.93 7.69 -11.38
C ALA A 62 3.11 8.57 -12.34
N ASN A 63 3.73 9.54 -12.99
CA ASN A 63 3.10 10.39 -14.00
C ASN A 63 2.61 9.58 -15.21
N THR A 64 3.41 8.62 -15.66
CA THR A 64 3.06 7.74 -16.79
C THR A 64 1.82 6.91 -16.47
N TRP A 65 1.80 6.28 -15.28
CA TRP A 65 0.64 5.50 -14.85
C TRP A 65 -0.58 6.37 -14.59
N TYR A 66 -0.42 7.52 -13.94
CA TYR A 66 -1.51 8.46 -13.69
C TYR A 66 -2.13 8.95 -14.99
N LYS A 67 -1.31 9.36 -15.97
CA LYS A 67 -1.77 9.78 -17.29
C LYS A 67 -2.52 8.67 -18.02
N ALA A 68 -1.88 7.50 -18.16
CA ALA A 68 -2.44 6.37 -18.89
C ALA A 68 -3.76 5.85 -18.31
N THR A 69 -3.95 5.94 -16.99
CA THR A 69 -5.14 5.39 -16.32
C THR A 69 -6.27 6.41 -16.14
N LEU A 70 -5.96 7.69 -15.88
CA LEU A 70 -6.96 8.69 -15.49
C LEU A 70 -7.13 9.84 -16.48
N ILE A 71 -6.03 10.30 -17.10
CA ILE A 71 -6.08 11.45 -18.01
C ILE A 71 -6.46 10.97 -19.41
N ASP A 72 -5.72 10.00 -19.96
CA ASP A 72 -5.90 9.54 -21.34
C ASP A 72 -7.24 8.80 -21.53
N THR A 73 -7.83 8.30 -20.44
CA THR A 73 -9.17 7.70 -20.43
C THR A 73 -10.30 8.73 -20.42
N GLY A 74 -9.99 10.02 -20.26
CA GLY A 74 -10.96 11.10 -20.11
C GLY A 74 -11.72 11.07 -18.78
N PHE A 75 -11.33 10.21 -17.83
CA PHE A 75 -12.04 10.05 -16.56
C PHE A 75 -12.05 11.34 -15.73
N VAL A 76 -10.92 12.05 -15.69
CA VAL A 76 -10.80 13.34 -14.97
C VAL A 76 -11.75 14.38 -15.57
N GLU A 77 -11.79 14.50 -16.90
CA GLU A 77 -12.65 15.46 -17.61
C GLU A 77 -14.13 15.12 -17.46
N ALA A 78 -14.48 13.83 -17.54
CA ALA A 78 -15.84 13.36 -17.32
C ALA A 78 -16.33 13.65 -15.90
N LEU A 79 -15.47 13.47 -14.88
CA LEU A 79 -15.83 13.77 -13.50
C LEU A 79 -15.93 15.28 -13.23
N ASP A 80 -15.02 16.09 -13.80
CA ASP A 80 -15.04 17.54 -13.62
C ASP A 80 -16.28 18.17 -14.28
N SER A 81 -16.63 17.73 -15.50
CA SER A 81 -17.86 18.16 -16.18
C SER A 81 -19.12 17.73 -15.42
N PHE A 82 -19.20 16.48 -14.94
CA PHE A 82 -20.33 16.01 -14.15
C PHE A 82 -20.53 16.80 -12.84
N LEU A 83 -19.44 17.19 -12.18
CA LEU A 83 -19.50 17.89 -10.89
C LEU A 83 -19.69 19.41 -11.03
N PHE A 84 -19.04 20.05 -12.00
CA PHE A 84 -18.91 21.52 -12.05
C PHE A 84 -19.50 22.18 -13.30
N ASP A 85 -20.02 21.46 -14.28
CA ASP A 85 -20.62 22.07 -15.47
C ASP A 85 -21.94 22.78 -15.13
N THR A 86 -21.85 24.10 -15.01
CA THR A 86 -22.96 25.05 -14.74
C THR A 86 -24.02 25.11 -15.84
N GLY A 87 -23.80 24.53 -17.02
CA GLY A 87 -24.76 24.49 -18.12
C GLY A 87 -25.68 23.26 -18.12
N SER A 88 -25.40 22.25 -17.31
CA SER A 88 -26.18 21.01 -17.25
C SER A 88 -27.22 21.07 -16.11
N PRO A 89 -28.50 20.71 -16.37
CA PRO A 89 -29.54 20.66 -15.34
C PRO A 89 -29.28 19.57 -14.28
N ASP A 90 -28.37 18.64 -14.56
CA ASP A 90 -28.00 17.52 -13.67
C ASP A 90 -26.76 17.80 -12.80
N SER A 91 -26.21 19.02 -12.80
CA SER A 91 -25.05 19.38 -11.98
C SER A 91 -25.37 19.29 -10.48
N VAL A 92 -24.66 18.39 -9.78
CA VAL A 92 -24.92 18.04 -8.38
C VAL A 92 -24.72 19.23 -7.41
N ILE A 93 -23.95 20.25 -7.79
CA ILE A 93 -23.47 21.31 -6.89
C ILE A 93 -24.29 22.63 -7.02
N GLN A 94 -25.51 22.62 -7.57
CA GLN A 94 -26.32 23.84 -7.69
C GLN A 94 -26.68 24.52 -6.34
N HIS A 95 -26.60 23.82 -5.19
CA HIS A 95 -27.14 24.29 -3.91
C HIS A 95 -26.11 24.40 -2.76
N GLY A 96 -24.81 24.26 -3.02
CA GLY A 96 -23.74 24.26 -2.00
C GLY A 96 -22.59 25.24 -2.26
N SER A 97 -21.73 25.45 -1.27
CA SER A 97 -20.49 26.24 -1.43
C SER A 97 -19.55 25.53 -2.41
N THR A 98 -19.56 25.99 -3.66
CA THR A 98 -18.77 25.43 -4.77
C THR A 98 -17.27 25.40 -4.47
N SER A 99 -16.78 26.33 -3.63
CA SER A 99 -15.38 26.40 -3.20
C SER A 99 -14.99 25.24 -2.29
N TYR A 100 -15.85 24.82 -1.36
CA TYR A 100 -15.56 23.68 -0.49
C TYR A 100 -15.47 22.38 -1.30
N VAL A 101 -16.45 22.11 -2.16
CA VAL A 101 -16.45 20.88 -2.98
C VAL A 101 -15.25 20.85 -3.92
N ARG A 102 -14.90 21.99 -4.54
CA ARG A 102 -13.71 22.10 -5.39
C ARG A 102 -12.42 21.82 -4.63
N ASP A 103 -12.29 22.29 -3.38
CA ASP A 103 -11.15 21.96 -2.51
C ASP A 103 -11.09 20.46 -2.16
N ARG A 104 -12.23 19.83 -1.90
CA ARG A 104 -12.30 18.37 -1.61
C ARG A 104 -11.92 17.54 -2.84
N VAL A 105 -12.38 17.92 -4.02
CA VAL A 105 -11.99 17.26 -5.28
C VAL A 105 -10.47 17.42 -5.51
N GLY A 106 -9.91 18.61 -5.26
CA GLY A 106 -8.46 18.80 -5.31
C GLY A 106 -7.71 17.91 -4.31
N THR A 107 -8.21 17.80 -3.07
CA THR A 107 -7.66 16.92 -2.02
C THR A 107 -7.67 15.47 -2.46
N PHE A 108 -8.78 15.01 -3.06
CA PHE A 108 -8.91 13.66 -3.62
C PHE A 108 -7.85 13.40 -4.70
N TRP A 109 -7.67 14.32 -5.66
CA TRP A 109 -6.67 14.16 -6.71
C TRP A 109 -5.23 14.15 -6.17
N TYR A 110 -4.91 14.98 -5.18
CA TYR A 110 -3.58 14.96 -4.56
C TYR A 110 -3.31 13.68 -3.77
N ALA A 111 -4.30 13.16 -3.05
CA ALA A 111 -4.19 11.88 -2.34
C ALA A 111 -4.07 10.72 -3.33
N LEU A 112 -4.85 10.75 -4.41
CA LEU A 112 -4.78 9.74 -5.46
C LEU A 112 -3.41 9.76 -6.14
N TYR A 113 -2.88 10.94 -6.48
CA TYR A 113 -1.53 11.02 -7.06
C TYR A 113 -0.45 10.50 -6.11
N ALA A 114 -0.55 10.78 -4.80
CA ALA A 114 0.36 10.23 -3.80
C ALA A 114 0.34 8.68 -3.78
N LEU A 115 -0.82 8.07 -4.02
CA LEU A 115 -0.94 6.62 -4.19
C LEU A 115 -0.09 6.12 -5.36
N TYR A 116 -0.21 6.73 -6.54
CA TYR A 116 0.60 6.36 -7.72
C TYR A 116 2.09 6.54 -7.45
N TYR A 117 2.47 7.64 -6.77
CA TYR A 117 3.85 7.90 -6.38
C TYR A 117 4.42 6.78 -5.49
N ARG A 118 3.69 6.36 -4.46
CA ARG A 118 4.13 5.30 -3.54
C ARG A 118 4.15 3.93 -4.18
N LEU A 119 3.21 3.65 -5.08
CA LEU A 119 3.25 2.42 -5.89
C LEU A 119 4.50 2.39 -6.77
N ALA A 120 4.84 3.51 -7.42
CA ALA A 120 6.05 3.63 -8.22
C ALA A 120 7.32 3.46 -7.36
N LEU A 121 7.34 4.03 -6.15
CA LEU A 121 8.44 3.88 -5.19
C LEU A 121 8.60 2.43 -4.71
N ILE A 122 7.51 1.69 -4.52
CA ILE A 122 7.57 0.25 -4.22
C ILE A 122 8.11 -0.54 -5.41
N CYS A 123 7.63 -0.23 -6.62
CA CYS A 123 8.07 -0.89 -7.85
C CYS A 123 9.55 -0.64 -8.15
N LEU A 124 10.12 0.49 -7.71
CA LEU A 124 11.56 0.73 -7.76
C LEU A 124 12.35 -0.36 -7.03
N TRP A 125 11.85 -0.88 -5.90
CA TRP A 125 12.55 -1.89 -5.09
C TRP A 125 12.38 -3.32 -5.58
N VAL A 126 11.28 -3.63 -6.26
CA VAL A 126 10.97 -4.97 -6.78
C VAL A 126 12.12 -5.60 -7.58
N PRO A 127 12.74 -4.94 -8.57
CA PRO A 127 13.83 -5.56 -9.35
C PRO A 127 15.06 -5.90 -8.51
N TYR A 128 15.34 -5.14 -7.44
CA TYR A 128 16.45 -5.41 -6.54
C TYR A 128 16.17 -6.55 -5.57
N LEU A 129 14.91 -6.73 -5.17
CA LEU A 129 14.50 -7.79 -4.23
C LEU A 129 14.30 -9.14 -4.91
N LEU A 130 13.98 -9.15 -6.21
CA LEU A 130 13.65 -10.35 -6.97
C LEU A 130 14.79 -11.40 -6.99
N PRO A 131 16.07 -11.04 -7.20
CA PRO A 131 17.19 -11.98 -7.14
C PRO A 131 17.37 -12.65 -5.77
N ILE A 132 16.90 -12.03 -4.68
CA ILE A 132 16.96 -12.58 -3.32
C ILE A 132 15.70 -13.42 -3.04
N ALA A 133 14.54 -12.97 -3.54
CA ALA A 133 13.27 -13.63 -3.31
C ALA A 133 13.22 -15.02 -3.95
N ILE A 134 13.66 -15.15 -5.19
CA ILE A 134 13.65 -16.44 -5.91
C ILE A 134 14.38 -17.56 -5.13
N PRO A 135 15.68 -17.42 -4.78
CA PRO A 135 16.40 -18.48 -4.07
C PRO A 135 15.81 -18.76 -2.69
N MET A 136 15.35 -17.73 -1.96
CA MET A 136 14.67 -17.95 -0.68
C MET A 136 13.40 -18.80 -0.85
N PHE A 137 12.56 -18.53 -1.85
CA PHE A 137 11.36 -19.35 -2.07
C PHE A 137 11.70 -20.79 -2.44
N VAL A 138 12.71 -20.98 -3.31
CA VAL A 138 13.17 -22.33 -3.67
C VAL A 138 13.69 -23.07 -2.43
N ASP A 139 14.55 -22.42 -1.64
CA ASP A 139 15.10 -22.98 -0.40
C ASP A 139 14.00 -23.36 0.60
N ALA A 140 12.99 -22.49 0.79
CA ALA A 140 11.86 -22.79 1.67
C ALA A 140 11.08 -24.05 1.24
N ILE A 141 10.93 -24.26 -0.07
CA ILE A 141 10.26 -25.45 -0.62
C ILE A 141 11.12 -26.70 -0.39
N GLN A 142 12.45 -26.61 -0.57
CA GLN A 142 13.33 -27.75 -0.33
C GLN A 142 13.42 -28.10 1.16
N GLU A 143 13.53 -27.10 2.04
CA GLU A 143 13.52 -27.29 3.49
C GLU A 143 12.23 -27.98 3.95
N ARG A 144 11.09 -27.60 3.36
CA ARG A 144 9.82 -28.31 3.59
C ARG A 144 9.91 -29.78 3.18
N ARG A 145 10.49 -30.10 2.02
CA ARG A 145 10.65 -31.48 1.54
C ARG A 145 11.55 -32.28 2.49
N VAL A 146 12.69 -31.72 2.92
CA VAL A 146 13.60 -32.37 3.88
C VAL A 146 12.89 -32.70 5.20
N ARG A 147 12.11 -31.75 5.73
CA ARG A 147 11.32 -31.95 6.98
C ARG A 147 10.24 -33.02 6.82
N GLN A 148 9.62 -33.13 5.64
CA GLN A 148 8.65 -34.18 5.35
C GLN A 148 9.27 -35.57 5.38
N TRP A 149 10.49 -35.74 4.86
CA TRP A 149 11.20 -37.03 4.88
C TRP A 149 11.68 -37.42 6.27
N ARG A 150 12.09 -36.45 7.09
CA ARG A 150 12.60 -36.70 8.44
C ARG A 150 11.53 -36.95 9.50
N PHE A 151 10.24 -36.93 9.14
CA PHE A 151 9.11 -36.96 10.08
C PHE A 151 9.30 -36.00 11.28
N SER A 152 10.04 -34.91 11.06
CA SER A 152 10.44 -34.01 12.13
C SER A 152 9.24 -33.24 12.64
N TYR A 153 9.14 -33.10 13.96
CA TYR A 153 8.05 -32.36 14.59
C TYR A 153 8.06 -30.90 14.12
N VAL A 154 7.05 -30.51 13.34
CA VAL A 154 6.89 -29.14 12.87
C VAL A 154 6.22 -28.34 13.98
N SER A 155 6.94 -27.38 14.57
CA SER A 155 6.43 -26.54 15.65
C SER A 155 5.18 -25.75 15.20
N PRO A 156 4.00 -25.99 15.82
CA PRO A 156 2.79 -25.22 15.53
C PRO A 156 2.93 -23.73 15.85
N LEU A 157 3.75 -23.40 16.86
CA LEU A 157 3.99 -22.02 17.29
C LEU A 157 4.72 -21.21 16.20
N THR A 158 5.75 -21.78 15.58
CA THR A 158 6.53 -21.11 14.53
C THR A 158 5.65 -20.76 13.32
N ARG A 159 4.72 -21.65 12.95
CA ARG A 159 3.76 -21.41 11.87
C ARG A 159 2.77 -20.30 12.20
N VAL A 160 2.23 -20.30 13.42
CA VAL A 160 1.29 -19.26 13.87
C VAL A 160 1.99 -17.91 13.93
N LEU A 161 3.23 -17.85 14.46
CA LEU A 161 4.03 -16.64 14.50
C LEU A 161 4.32 -16.11 13.10
N ALA A 162 4.81 -16.96 12.18
CA ALA A 162 5.07 -16.57 10.80
C ALA A 162 3.80 -16.04 10.10
N THR A 163 2.65 -16.66 10.35
CA THR A 163 1.36 -16.18 9.82
C THR A 163 1.01 -14.79 10.36
N ARG A 164 1.18 -14.56 11.66
CA ARG A 164 0.93 -13.26 12.29
C ARG A 164 1.91 -12.19 11.79
N THR A 165 3.19 -12.51 11.66
CA THR A 165 4.21 -11.59 11.14
C THR A 165 3.90 -11.19 9.71
N LYS A 166 3.55 -12.14 8.84
CA LYS A 166 3.15 -11.83 7.45
C LYS A 166 1.93 -10.91 7.38
N LEU A 167 0.92 -11.19 8.20
CA LEU A 167 -0.29 -10.36 8.26
C LEU A 167 0.04 -8.95 8.77
N ALA A 168 0.83 -8.84 9.84
CA ALA A 168 1.23 -7.55 10.40
C ALA A 168 2.05 -6.72 9.40
N VAL A 169 3.09 -7.32 8.81
CA VAL A 169 3.95 -6.65 7.82
C VAL A 169 3.19 -6.30 6.54
N GLY A 170 2.32 -7.20 6.06
CA GLY A 170 1.46 -6.91 4.91
C GLY A 170 0.49 -5.75 5.19
N THR A 171 -0.07 -5.69 6.40
CA THR A 171 -0.93 -4.57 6.80
C THR A 171 -0.14 -3.27 6.94
N LEU A 172 1.09 -3.32 7.45
CA LEU A 172 1.98 -2.16 7.52
C LEU A 172 2.38 -1.66 6.12
N LEU A 173 2.64 -2.55 5.16
CA LEU A 173 2.92 -2.17 3.78
C LEU A 173 1.71 -1.50 3.11
N LEU A 174 0.51 -2.07 3.28
CA LEU A 174 -0.72 -1.46 2.79
C LEU A 174 -0.98 -0.11 3.47
N GLY A 175 -0.75 -0.03 4.78
CA GLY A 175 -0.80 1.21 5.54
C GLY A 175 0.18 2.23 4.98
N ALA A 176 1.45 1.88 4.78
CA ALA A 176 2.47 2.79 4.25
C ALA A 176 2.13 3.37 2.87
N ILE A 177 1.30 2.69 2.09
CA ILE A 177 0.78 3.18 0.81
C ILE A 177 -0.39 4.14 1.02
N LEU A 178 -1.32 3.81 1.93
CA LEU A 178 -2.59 4.50 2.11
C LEU A 178 -2.56 5.64 3.14
N LEU A 179 -1.56 5.65 4.03
CA LEU A 179 -1.50 6.56 5.16
C LEU A 179 -1.08 7.96 4.73
N PRO A 180 -1.78 9.04 5.13
CA PRO A 180 -1.51 10.41 4.69
C PRO A 180 -0.19 11.00 5.21
N PHE A 181 0.65 10.20 5.88
CA PHE A 181 1.94 10.62 6.43
C PHE A 181 3.12 10.07 5.62
N HIS A 182 4.23 10.78 5.71
CA HIS A 182 5.49 10.44 5.07
C HIS A 182 6.07 9.15 5.66
N VAL A 183 6.44 8.21 4.80
CA VAL A 183 7.18 7.00 5.15
C VAL A 183 8.55 7.07 4.49
N SER A 184 9.62 6.80 5.25
CA SER A 184 10.98 6.78 4.69
C SER A 184 11.07 5.77 3.55
N ALA A 185 11.82 6.13 2.50
CA ALA A 185 11.98 5.29 1.32
C ALA A 185 12.66 3.96 1.63
N LEU A 186 13.48 3.92 2.71
CA LEU A 186 14.17 2.72 3.19
C LEU A 186 13.26 1.79 4.01
N ALA A 187 12.08 2.25 4.45
CA ALA A 187 11.15 1.39 5.18
C ALA A 187 10.60 0.27 4.27
N TYR A 188 10.34 0.55 2.99
CA TYR A 188 9.81 -0.42 2.04
C TYR A 188 10.72 -1.66 1.87
N PRO A 189 12.01 -1.55 1.53
CA PRO A 189 12.87 -2.73 1.37
C PRO A 189 13.04 -3.51 2.69
N ILE A 190 13.06 -2.84 3.84
CA ILE A 190 13.12 -3.51 5.15
C ILE A 190 11.86 -4.33 5.39
N LEU A 191 10.68 -3.74 5.17
CA LEU A 191 9.40 -4.45 5.31
C LEU A 191 9.31 -5.63 4.33
N PHE A 192 9.77 -5.48 3.09
CA PHE A 192 9.86 -6.58 2.14
C PHE A 192 10.80 -7.69 2.61
N ALA A 193 11.98 -7.36 3.13
CA ALA A 193 12.92 -8.35 3.65
C ALA A 193 12.31 -9.16 4.80
N VAL A 194 11.65 -8.49 5.76
CA VAL A 194 10.93 -9.16 6.86
C VAL A 194 9.80 -10.04 6.31
N LEU A 195 9.04 -9.55 5.32
CA LEU A 195 7.98 -10.32 4.67
C LEU A 195 8.52 -11.56 3.96
N MET A 196 9.68 -11.47 3.31
CA MET A 196 10.35 -12.58 2.63
C MET A 196 10.79 -13.66 3.63
N VAL A 197 11.44 -13.27 4.74
CA VAL A 197 11.81 -14.21 5.82
C VAL A 197 10.57 -14.86 6.44
N ALA A 198 9.52 -14.07 6.71
CA ALA A 198 8.29 -14.60 7.27
C ALA A 198 7.59 -15.58 6.30
N ASN A 199 7.65 -15.34 4.99
CA ASN A 199 7.19 -16.28 3.97
C ASN A 199 8.03 -17.55 3.91
N TRP A 200 9.35 -17.43 3.97
CA TRP A 200 10.25 -18.58 4.04
C TRP A 200 9.91 -19.49 5.22
N VAL A 201 9.82 -18.91 6.43
CA VAL A 201 9.45 -19.66 7.65
C VAL A 201 8.07 -20.29 7.51
N TRP A 202 7.11 -19.56 6.94
CA TRP A 202 5.76 -20.07 6.76
C TRP A 202 5.71 -21.27 5.80
N VAL A 203 6.38 -21.18 4.65
CA VAL A 203 6.42 -22.26 3.64
C VAL A 203 7.15 -23.49 4.18
N ALA A 204 8.30 -23.30 4.83
CA ALA A 204 9.08 -24.38 5.43
C ALA A 204 8.32 -25.17 6.51
N ASN A 205 7.34 -24.53 7.17
CA ASN A 205 6.53 -25.13 8.25
C ASN A 205 5.10 -25.50 7.82
N LEU A 206 4.81 -25.60 6.52
CA LEU A 206 3.52 -26.09 6.03
C LEU A 206 3.35 -27.59 6.32
N GLN A 207 2.43 -27.91 7.23
CA GLN A 207 2.04 -29.28 7.56
C GLN A 207 1.54 -30.02 6.31
N LYS A 208 1.89 -31.31 6.20
CA LYS A 208 1.31 -32.22 5.20
C LYS A 208 -0.17 -32.39 5.55
N ARG A 209 -1.07 -31.95 4.66
CA ARG A 209 -2.46 -32.44 4.69
C ARG A 209 -2.44 -33.78 3.95
N ILE A 210 -2.89 -34.81 4.65
CA ILE A 210 -3.13 -36.16 4.13
C ILE A 210 -4.45 -36.12 3.39
#